data_AF-A0A936RDG0-F1
#
_entry.id   AF-A0A936RDG0-F1
#
_cell.length_a   1.000
_cell.length_b   1.000
_cell.length_c   1.000
_cell.angle_alpha   90.00
_cell.angle_beta   90.00
_cell.angle_gamma   90.00
#
_symmetry.space_group_name_H-M   'P 1'
#
loop_
_entity.id
_entity.type
_entity.pdbx_description
1 polymer ?
#
loop_
_entity_poly.entity_id
_entity_poly.type
_entity_poly.pdbx_seq_one_letter_code
_entity_poly.pdbx_strand_id
1 'polypeptide(L)'
;MRVFDCFTFFNELDLLEFRLKFLNDHVDFFVIAESNLTFNGKSKPWYYNGAKERFREWEHKIIYIPVQQNTHGPLPENDISYNPGSAAWKLEYEQRNALLRAGDYMNDGDLVLVSDLDEIPDPAIFKKINPSKLPVAFSLLFHYYYMNCQNIGESRWWNGCIAATAGQFKVLTPQGLRNNRDVYPSIGTAGWHFSFLGGAEEISNKIGSYSHTEYNNDEYLDKKHIEDSILKGTDVLKRKGFIFKFLPLSYYPFQLQKFMKMYPLFIHHEKPNFFKNLFFLTRRIVKGRV
;
A
#
# COMPACT_ATOMS: atom_id res chain seq x y z
N MET A 1 -23.49 5.62 -10.75
CA MET A 1 -22.28 4.77 -10.75
C MET A 1 -21.70 4.86 -9.36
N ARG A 2 -21.64 3.74 -8.64
CA ARG A 2 -21.01 3.65 -7.32
C ARG A 2 -19.54 3.28 -7.45
N VAL A 3 -18.74 3.57 -6.43
CA VAL A 3 -17.31 3.28 -6.36
C VAL A 3 -17.05 2.28 -5.23
N PHE A 4 -16.45 1.14 -5.59
CA PHE A 4 -16.03 0.09 -4.66
C PHE A 4 -14.50 0.07 -4.57
N ASP A 5 -13.98 0.28 -3.37
CA ASP A 5 -12.55 0.22 -3.08
C ASP A 5 -12.19 -1.14 -2.47
N CYS A 6 -11.58 -2.02 -3.27
CA CYS A 6 -11.35 -3.43 -2.92
C CYS A 6 -9.87 -3.71 -2.65
N PHE A 7 -9.55 -4.23 -1.47
CA PHE A 7 -8.18 -4.53 -1.09
C PHE A 7 -8.06 -5.68 -0.08
N THR A 8 -6.92 -6.34 -0.10
CA THR A 8 -6.54 -7.33 0.92
C THR A 8 -5.99 -6.63 2.16
N PHE A 9 -6.31 -7.16 3.33
CA PHE A 9 -5.91 -6.60 4.62
C PHE A 9 -5.09 -7.60 5.44
N PHE A 10 -4.05 -7.09 6.11
CA PHE A 10 -3.22 -7.85 7.05
C PHE A 10 -3.35 -7.31 8.49
N ASN A 11 -2.47 -6.43 8.93
CA ASN A 11 -2.40 -5.99 10.34
C ASN A 11 -2.23 -4.47 10.51
N GLU A 12 -2.12 -3.71 9.41
CA GLU A 12 -1.81 -2.28 9.44
C GLU A 12 -3.07 -1.42 9.77
N LEU A 13 -3.56 -1.49 11.00
CA LEU A 13 -4.80 -0.83 11.45
C LEU A 13 -4.79 0.70 11.26
N ASP A 14 -3.66 1.35 11.52
CA ASP A 14 -3.51 2.81 11.34
C ASP A 14 -3.58 3.20 9.86
N LEU A 15 -3.03 2.37 8.97
CA LEU A 15 -3.08 2.60 7.53
C LEU A 15 -4.49 2.34 6.97
N LEU A 16 -5.19 1.35 7.52
CA LEU A 16 -6.61 1.14 7.20
C LEU A 16 -7.44 2.35 7.60
N GLU A 17 -7.29 2.85 8.83
CA GLU A 17 -8.00 4.06 9.26
C GLU A 17 -7.66 5.26 8.37
N PHE A 18 -6.39 5.44 8.00
CA PHE A 18 -5.96 6.47 7.06
C PHE A 18 -6.69 6.36 5.72
N ARG A 19 -6.73 5.17 5.12
CA ARG A 19 -7.38 4.93 3.81
C ARG A 19 -8.88 5.19 3.88
N LEU A 20 -9.57 4.62 4.87
CA LEU A 20 -11.02 4.81 5.06
C LEU A 20 -11.36 6.29 5.21
N LYS A 21 -10.61 7.00 6.06
CA LYS A 21 -10.81 8.42 6.32
C LYS A 21 -10.50 9.30 5.09
N PHE A 22 -9.42 9.00 4.36
CA PHE A 22 -9.02 9.76 3.17
C PHE A 22 -9.99 9.61 2.00
N LEU A 23 -10.55 8.42 1.81
CA LEU A 23 -11.41 8.09 0.68
C LEU A 23 -12.91 8.16 0.98
N ASN A 24 -13.30 8.43 2.24
CA ASN A 24 -14.69 8.36 2.70
C ASN A 24 -15.69 9.08 1.81
N ASP A 25 -15.37 10.30 1.37
CA ASP A 25 -16.30 11.14 0.60
C ASP A 25 -16.32 10.80 -0.91
N HIS A 26 -15.52 9.82 -1.32
CA HIS A 26 -15.28 9.46 -2.72
C HIS A 26 -15.58 8.00 -3.05
N VAL A 27 -15.81 7.18 -2.02
CA VAL A 27 -16.07 5.75 -2.11
C VAL A 27 -17.41 5.43 -1.46
N ASP A 28 -18.21 4.62 -2.14
CA ASP A 28 -19.50 4.15 -1.62
C ASP A 28 -19.30 2.94 -0.71
N PHE A 29 -18.40 2.02 -1.09
CA PHE A 29 -18.10 0.81 -0.30
C PHE A 29 -16.61 0.49 -0.24
N PHE A 30 -16.14 0.16 0.95
CA PHE A 30 -14.82 -0.42 1.19
C PHE A 30 -14.94 -1.93 1.32
N VAL A 31 -14.30 -2.68 0.42
CA VAL A 31 -14.32 -4.14 0.42
C VAL A 31 -13.01 -4.66 0.98
N ILE A 32 -13.08 -5.29 2.15
CA ILE A 32 -11.91 -5.70 2.92
C ILE A 32 -11.86 -7.23 2.94
N ALA A 33 -10.88 -7.83 2.25
CA ALA A 33 -10.60 -9.26 2.36
C ALA A 33 -9.49 -9.51 3.37
N GLU A 34 -9.79 -10.26 4.43
CA GLU A 34 -8.82 -10.67 5.45
C GLU A 34 -8.71 -12.20 5.49
N SER A 35 -7.51 -12.74 5.62
CA SER A 35 -7.28 -14.18 5.79
C SER A 35 -7.03 -14.59 7.25
N ASN A 36 -7.26 -15.86 7.61
CA ASN A 36 -6.78 -16.49 8.85
C ASN A 36 -5.29 -16.86 8.82
N LEU A 37 -4.63 -16.77 7.66
CA LEU A 37 -3.20 -17.08 7.47
C LEU A 37 -2.42 -15.87 6.94
N THR A 38 -1.13 -15.81 7.22
CA THR A 38 -0.17 -15.02 6.45
C THR A 38 0.08 -15.67 5.08
N PHE A 39 0.73 -14.97 4.16
CA PHE A 39 1.08 -15.57 2.86
C PHE A 39 2.14 -16.66 2.98
N ASN A 40 2.96 -16.68 4.03
CA ASN A 40 3.77 -17.86 4.33
C ASN A 40 3.05 -18.90 5.21
N GLY A 41 1.73 -18.89 5.25
CA GLY A 41 0.88 -19.94 5.84
C GLY A 41 0.91 -20.06 7.37
N LYS A 42 1.42 -19.06 8.09
CA LYS A 42 1.32 -19.00 9.55
C LYS A 42 -0.07 -18.52 9.95
N SER A 43 -0.65 -19.13 10.98
CA SER A 43 -1.93 -18.65 11.53
C SER A 43 -1.79 -17.25 12.12
N LYS A 44 -2.80 -16.41 11.89
CA LYS A 44 -2.87 -15.05 12.42
C LYS A 44 -4.26 -14.76 12.98
N PRO A 45 -4.38 -13.85 13.96
CA PRO A 45 -5.68 -13.37 14.39
C PRO A 45 -6.39 -12.59 13.26
N TRP A 46 -7.70 -12.45 13.41
CA TRP A 46 -8.51 -11.54 12.61
C TRP A 46 -8.33 -10.12 13.13
N TYR A 47 -7.35 -9.39 12.60
CA TYR A 47 -6.99 -8.04 13.01
C TYR A 47 -8.12 -7.04 12.77
N TYR A 48 -8.80 -7.09 11.61
CA TYR A 48 -9.90 -6.17 11.35
C TYR A 48 -11.08 -6.50 12.28
N ASN A 49 -11.47 -7.78 12.33
CA ASN A 49 -12.60 -8.20 13.15
C ASN A 49 -12.36 -7.93 14.65
N GLY A 50 -11.14 -8.17 15.14
CA GLY A 50 -10.75 -7.88 16.53
C GLY A 50 -10.71 -6.39 16.87
N ALA A 51 -10.59 -5.52 15.86
CA ALA A 51 -10.57 -4.06 16.01
C ALA A 51 -11.80 -3.37 15.39
N LYS A 52 -12.90 -4.09 15.12
CA LYS A 52 -14.03 -3.57 14.35
C LYS A 52 -14.62 -2.27 14.92
N GLU A 53 -14.66 -2.14 16.25
CA GLU A 53 -15.13 -0.93 16.94
C GLU A 53 -14.32 0.32 16.57
N ARG A 54 -13.03 0.18 16.27
CA ARG A 54 -12.17 1.29 15.81
C ARG A 54 -12.69 1.89 14.50
N PHE A 55 -13.36 1.10 13.68
CA PHE A 55 -13.83 1.48 12.35
C PHE A 55 -15.34 1.72 12.27
N ARG A 56 -16.01 1.86 13.43
CA ARG A 56 -17.47 2.01 13.52
C ARG A 56 -18.02 3.18 12.69
N GLU A 57 -17.26 4.26 12.54
CA GLU A 57 -17.62 5.41 11.69
C GLU A 57 -17.94 4.99 10.24
N TRP A 58 -17.21 4.00 9.70
CA TRP A 58 -17.36 3.53 8.33
C TRP A 58 -18.09 2.19 8.22
N GLU A 59 -18.63 1.63 9.31
CA GLU A 59 -19.26 0.30 9.32
C GLU A 59 -20.34 0.16 8.23
N HIS A 60 -21.15 1.20 8.03
CA HIS A 60 -22.19 1.26 7.01
C HIS A 60 -21.69 1.22 5.55
N LYS A 61 -20.37 1.42 5.33
CA LYS A 61 -19.70 1.34 4.02
C LYS A 61 -18.80 0.12 3.88
N ILE A 62 -18.54 -0.64 4.94
CA ILE A 62 -17.57 -1.74 4.89
C ILE A 62 -18.27 -3.06 4.53
N ILE A 63 -17.81 -3.68 3.44
CA ILE A 63 -18.10 -5.07 3.09
C ILE A 63 -16.89 -5.90 3.54
N TYR A 64 -17.03 -6.56 4.69
CA TYR A 64 -15.97 -7.39 5.25
C TYR A 64 -16.07 -8.84 4.77
N ILE A 65 -14.95 -9.37 4.28
CA ILE A 65 -14.85 -10.68 3.66
C ILE A 65 -13.78 -11.50 4.39
N PRO A 66 -14.15 -12.31 5.40
CA PRO A 66 -13.22 -13.24 6.03
C PRO A 66 -12.93 -14.41 5.07
N VAL A 67 -11.65 -14.76 4.93
CA VAL A 67 -11.15 -15.84 4.07
C VAL A 67 -10.56 -16.94 4.95
N GLN A 68 -11.26 -18.07 5.04
CA GLN A 68 -10.75 -19.25 5.74
C GLN A 68 -9.88 -20.06 4.77
N GLN A 69 -8.59 -19.83 4.83
CA GLN A 69 -7.58 -20.54 4.04
C GLN A 69 -7.01 -21.71 4.83
N ASN A 70 -6.42 -22.65 4.09
CA ASN A 70 -5.60 -23.71 4.65
C ASN A 70 -4.36 -23.91 3.77
N THR A 71 -3.32 -24.51 4.33
CA THR A 71 -2.11 -24.84 3.57
C THR A 71 -2.38 -26.11 2.75
N HIS A 72 -2.59 -25.97 1.45
CA HIS A 72 -2.72 -27.10 0.52
C HIS A 72 -1.36 -27.80 0.31
N GLY A 73 -0.88 -28.54 1.31
CA GLY A 73 0.42 -29.24 1.29
C GLY A 73 1.58 -28.43 1.89
N PRO A 74 2.83 -28.94 1.80
CA PRO A 74 3.99 -28.22 2.34
C PRO A 74 4.12 -26.87 1.66
N LEU A 75 4.18 -25.81 2.46
CA LEU A 75 4.70 -24.53 2.00
C LEU A 75 6.12 -24.81 1.49
N PRO A 76 6.50 -24.37 0.28
CA PRO A 76 7.90 -24.49 -0.13
C PRO A 76 8.74 -23.73 0.89
N GLU A 77 9.55 -24.47 1.63
CA GLU A 77 10.59 -23.88 2.46
C GLU A 77 11.67 -23.36 1.52
N ASN A 78 12.06 -22.10 1.72
CA ASN A 78 13.30 -21.54 1.18
C ASN A 78 13.34 -21.39 -0.36
N ASP A 79 12.31 -20.77 -0.96
CA ASP A 79 12.49 -20.19 -2.30
C ASP A 79 13.63 -19.16 -2.20
N ILE A 80 14.80 -19.48 -2.79
CA ILE A 80 15.96 -18.59 -2.86
C ILE A 80 15.83 -17.53 -3.97
N SER A 81 14.74 -17.59 -4.74
CA SER A 81 14.44 -16.72 -5.87
C SER A 81 12.94 -16.54 -6.03
N TYR A 82 12.52 -15.43 -6.63
CA TYR A 82 11.13 -15.14 -6.96
C TYR A 82 10.43 -16.29 -7.70
N ASN A 83 9.31 -16.77 -7.15
CA ASN A 83 8.54 -17.88 -7.69
C ASN A 83 7.02 -17.62 -7.59
N PRO A 84 6.36 -17.09 -8.63
CA PRO A 84 4.93 -16.77 -8.59
C PRO A 84 4.01 -18.01 -8.55
N GLY A 85 4.59 -19.21 -8.71
CA GLY A 85 3.87 -20.49 -8.56
C GLY A 85 3.92 -21.06 -7.15
N SER A 86 4.61 -20.41 -6.21
CA SER A 86 4.79 -20.90 -4.85
C SER A 86 3.47 -20.95 -4.06
N ALA A 87 3.44 -21.71 -2.97
CA ALA A 87 2.26 -21.76 -2.11
C ALA A 87 1.93 -20.39 -1.51
N ALA A 88 2.94 -19.53 -1.31
CA ALA A 88 2.72 -18.21 -0.75
C ALA A 88 1.93 -17.30 -1.69
N TRP A 89 2.29 -17.31 -2.98
CA TRP A 89 1.53 -16.61 -4.00
C TRP A 89 0.11 -17.17 -4.16
N LYS A 90 -0.08 -18.48 -4.04
CA LYS A 90 -1.42 -19.08 -4.07
C LYS A 90 -2.31 -18.59 -2.92
N LEU A 91 -1.74 -18.48 -1.72
CA LEU A 91 -2.47 -17.93 -0.57
C LEU A 91 -2.85 -16.46 -0.80
N GLU A 92 -1.94 -15.65 -1.33
CA GLU A 92 -2.26 -14.27 -1.73
C GLU A 92 -3.34 -14.20 -2.81
N TYR A 93 -3.25 -15.03 -3.84
CA TYR A 93 -4.21 -15.05 -4.95
C TYR A 93 -5.61 -15.45 -4.47
N GLU A 94 -5.70 -16.42 -3.56
CA GLU A 94 -6.98 -16.83 -2.97
C GLU A 94 -7.56 -15.71 -2.09
N GLN A 95 -6.77 -15.08 -1.22
CA GLN A 95 -7.25 -13.94 -0.41
C GLN A 95 -7.71 -12.79 -1.32
N ARG A 96 -6.97 -12.49 -2.39
CA ARG A 96 -7.35 -11.43 -3.31
C ARG A 96 -8.59 -11.79 -4.12
N ASN A 97 -8.68 -13.00 -4.65
CA ASN A 97 -9.83 -13.46 -5.41
C ASN A 97 -11.10 -13.57 -4.56
N ALA A 98 -10.97 -13.72 -3.24
CA ALA A 98 -12.12 -13.64 -2.34
C ALA A 98 -12.85 -12.29 -2.40
N LEU A 99 -12.19 -11.19 -2.83
CA LEU A 99 -12.86 -9.91 -3.09
C LEU A 99 -14.01 -10.04 -4.10
N LEU A 100 -13.97 -11.05 -4.98
CA LEU A 100 -15.03 -11.34 -5.94
C LEU A 100 -16.40 -11.56 -5.27
N ARG A 101 -16.43 -11.99 -4.00
CA ARG A 101 -17.66 -12.12 -3.21
C ARG A 101 -18.42 -10.79 -3.04
N ALA A 102 -17.75 -9.65 -3.18
CA ALA A 102 -18.44 -8.35 -3.18
C ALA A 102 -19.20 -8.07 -4.49
N GLY A 103 -18.99 -8.88 -5.54
CA GLY A 103 -19.67 -8.75 -6.83
C GLY A 103 -21.19 -8.82 -6.72
N ASP A 104 -21.73 -9.48 -5.70
CA ASP A 104 -23.16 -9.59 -5.43
C ASP A 104 -23.80 -8.25 -5.03
N TYR A 105 -23.00 -7.28 -4.58
CA TYR A 105 -23.45 -5.94 -4.19
C TYR A 105 -23.32 -4.92 -5.33
N MET A 106 -22.73 -5.31 -6.46
CA MET A 106 -22.33 -4.41 -7.55
C MET A 106 -23.23 -4.55 -8.78
N ASN A 107 -23.55 -3.42 -9.41
CA ASN A 107 -24.10 -3.41 -10.76
C ASN A 107 -22.96 -3.38 -11.77
N ASP A 108 -23.10 -4.00 -12.94
CA ASP A 108 -22.02 -4.15 -13.93
C ASP A 108 -21.30 -2.84 -14.31
N GLY A 109 -22.02 -1.72 -14.29
CA GLY A 109 -21.50 -0.39 -14.59
C GLY A 109 -20.89 0.37 -13.41
N ASP A 110 -20.86 -0.22 -12.21
CA ASP A 110 -20.17 0.37 -11.06
C ASP A 110 -18.65 0.31 -11.25
N LEU A 111 -17.95 1.29 -10.66
CA LEU A 111 -16.50 1.37 -10.69
C LEU A 111 -15.91 0.54 -9.55
N VAL A 112 -14.96 -0.33 -9.87
CA VAL A 112 -14.22 -1.15 -8.91
C VAL A 112 -12.74 -0.80 -8.97
N LEU A 113 -12.16 -0.49 -7.83
CA LEU A 113 -10.72 -0.30 -7.63
C LEU A 113 -10.19 -1.56 -6.96
N VAL A 114 -9.14 -2.17 -7.51
CA VAL A 114 -8.48 -3.35 -6.94
C VAL A 114 -7.03 -2.99 -6.66
N SER A 115 -6.65 -2.93 -5.39
CA SER A 115 -5.29 -2.57 -4.97
C SER A 115 -4.89 -3.25 -3.66
N ASP A 116 -3.63 -3.11 -3.25
CA ASP A 116 -3.23 -3.47 -1.89
C ASP A 116 -3.53 -2.32 -0.92
N LEU A 117 -3.57 -2.58 0.39
CA LEU A 117 -3.95 -1.58 1.40
C LEU A 117 -3.10 -0.30 1.33
N ASP A 118 -1.80 -0.43 1.06
CA ASP A 118 -0.83 0.65 0.97
C ASP A 118 -0.81 1.38 -0.39
N GLU A 119 -1.58 0.92 -1.36
CA GLU A 119 -1.78 1.55 -2.66
C GLU A 119 -3.01 2.46 -2.62
N ILE A 120 -2.81 3.73 -2.21
CA ILE A 120 -3.85 4.74 -1.99
C ILE A 120 -4.12 5.53 -3.28
N PRO A 121 -5.28 5.32 -3.93
CA PRO A 121 -5.61 6.05 -5.14
C PRO A 121 -5.95 7.52 -4.84
N ASP A 122 -5.64 8.43 -5.77
CA ASP A 122 -6.09 9.82 -5.68
C ASP A 122 -7.56 9.94 -6.12
N PRO A 123 -8.47 10.35 -5.23
CA PRO A 123 -9.89 10.48 -5.57
C PRO A 123 -10.16 11.52 -6.68
N ALA A 124 -9.23 12.46 -6.93
CA ALA A 124 -9.33 13.43 -8.03
C ALA A 124 -9.35 12.75 -9.41
N ILE A 125 -8.95 11.48 -9.49
CA ILE A 125 -8.86 10.72 -10.74
C ILE A 125 -10.17 9.96 -11.03
N PHE A 126 -11.01 9.66 -10.02
CA PHE A 126 -12.20 8.82 -10.17
C PHE A 126 -13.20 9.35 -11.21
N LYS A 127 -13.30 10.69 -11.33
CA LYS A 127 -14.18 11.33 -12.31
C LYS A 127 -13.59 11.37 -13.73
N LYS A 128 -12.29 11.11 -13.87
CA LYS A 128 -11.55 11.19 -15.14
C LYS A 128 -11.46 9.83 -15.83
N ILE A 129 -11.79 8.75 -15.13
CA ILE A 129 -11.66 7.39 -15.67
C ILE A 129 -12.96 6.90 -16.30
N ASN A 130 -12.79 6.14 -17.38
CA ASN A 130 -13.88 5.42 -18.03
C ASN A 130 -13.39 4.00 -18.39
N PRO A 131 -13.49 3.03 -17.45
CA PRO A 131 -13.01 1.67 -17.70
C PRO A 131 -13.94 0.85 -18.61
N SER A 132 -14.99 1.45 -19.20
CA SER A 132 -16.00 0.70 -19.99
C SER A 132 -15.43 -0.13 -21.14
N LYS A 133 -14.26 0.23 -21.69
CA LYS A 133 -13.59 -0.53 -22.76
C LYS A 133 -12.57 -1.51 -22.24
N LEU A 134 -11.68 -1.05 -21.35
CA LEU A 134 -10.59 -1.83 -20.77
C LEU A 134 -10.37 -1.38 -19.32
N PRO A 135 -9.91 -2.29 -18.44
CA PRO A 135 -9.34 -1.90 -17.16
C PRO A 135 -8.20 -0.89 -17.35
N VAL A 136 -7.96 -0.08 -16.32
CA VAL A 136 -7.00 1.02 -16.32
C VAL A 136 -6.09 0.87 -15.10
N ALA A 137 -4.78 0.94 -15.31
CA ALA A 137 -3.81 0.93 -14.22
C ALA A 137 -3.58 2.35 -13.68
N PHE A 138 -3.42 2.47 -12.37
CA PHE A 138 -3.04 3.71 -11.72
C PHE A 138 -1.55 3.68 -11.44
N SER A 139 -0.83 4.61 -12.04
CA SER A 139 0.58 4.84 -11.76
C SER A 139 0.72 5.68 -10.50
N LEU A 140 1.10 5.00 -9.41
CA LEU A 140 1.21 5.55 -8.07
C LEU A 140 2.63 6.02 -7.81
N LEU A 141 2.76 7.16 -7.12
CA LEU A 141 4.05 7.68 -6.69
C LEU A 141 4.58 6.81 -5.53
N PHE A 142 5.74 6.18 -5.71
CA PHE A 142 6.25 5.20 -4.76
C PHE A 142 6.93 5.86 -3.55
N HIS A 143 6.52 5.43 -2.36
CA HIS A 143 7.03 5.84 -1.05
C HIS A 143 7.37 4.62 -0.21
N TYR A 144 8.26 4.82 0.75
CA TYR A 144 8.85 3.73 1.49
C TYR A 144 9.26 4.16 2.90
N TYR A 145 9.07 3.33 3.92
CA TYR A 145 9.43 3.61 5.33
C TYR A 145 8.53 4.65 6.02
N TYR A 146 8.28 5.78 5.36
CA TYR A 146 7.43 6.87 5.83
C TYR A 146 6.64 7.44 4.64
N MET A 147 5.45 7.99 4.90
CA MET A 147 4.61 8.58 3.84
C MET A 147 5.28 9.77 3.14
N ASN A 148 6.25 10.42 3.79
CA ASN A 148 7.02 11.53 3.21
C ASN A 148 8.41 11.12 2.68
N CYS A 149 8.70 9.83 2.60
CA CYS A 149 9.95 9.30 2.07
C CYS A 149 9.71 8.71 0.68
N GLN A 150 10.01 9.51 -0.35
CA GLN A 150 9.62 9.26 -1.72
C GLN A 150 10.77 8.61 -2.50
N ASN A 151 10.46 7.66 -3.38
CA ASN A 151 11.42 7.20 -4.38
C ASN A 151 11.73 8.33 -5.38
N ILE A 152 13.02 8.60 -5.58
CA ILE A 152 13.56 9.56 -6.54
C ILE A 152 14.46 8.88 -7.60
N GLY A 153 14.60 7.56 -7.52
CA GLY A 153 15.29 6.76 -8.52
C GLY A 153 14.47 6.53 -9.79
N GLU A 154 14.96 5.68 -10.68
CA GLU A 154 14.34 5.36 -11.97
C GLU A 154 12.99 4.65 -11.80
N SER A 155 12.84 3.81 -10.78
CA SER A 155 11.62 3.05 -10.47
C SER A 155 10.62 3.85 -9.63
N ARG A 156 10.44 5.14 -9.94
CA ARG A 156 9.63 6.09 -9.14
C ARG A 156 8.12 5.80 -9.16
N TRP A 157 7.64 5.17 -10.22
CA TRP A 157 6.23 4.95 -10.48
C TRP A 157 5.89 3.47 -10.38
N TRP A 158 4.78 3.17 -9.70
CA TRP A 158 4.29 1.80 -9.49
C TRP A 158 2.87 1.66 -10.02
N ASN A 159 2.66 0.76 -10.98
CA ASN A 159 1.31 0.41 -11.42
C ASN A 159 0.69 -0.53 -10.39
N GLY A 160 -0.06 0.06 -9.45
CA GLY A 160 -0.66 -0.66 -8.33
C GLY A 160 -2.15 -0.86 -8.52
N CYS A 161 -2.92 0.17 -8.21
CA CYS A 161 -4.37 0.09 -8.26
C CYS A 161 -4.90 -0.10 -9.69
N ILE A 162 -5.83 -1.05 -9.88
CA ILE A 162 -6.52 -1.27 -11.15
C ILE A 162 -7.96 -0.81 -11.02
N ALA A 163 -8.38 0.09 -11.91
CA ALA A 163 -9.76 0.49 -12.08
C ALA A 163 -10.43 -0.34 -13.18
N ALA A 164 -11.56 -0.94 -12.88
CA ALA A 164 -12.36 -1.73 -13.82
C ALA A 164 -13.86 -1.45 -13.60
N THR A 165 -14.70 -1.81 -14.56
CA THR A 165 -16.13 -1.94 -14.28
C THR A 165 -16.40 -3.19 -13.45
N ALA A 166 -17.49 -3.22 -12.68
CA ALA A 166 -17.86 -4.42 -11.93
C ALA A 166 -18.12 -5.64 -12.84
N GLY A 167 -18.61 -5.42 -14.07
CA GLY A 167 -18.73 -6.47 -15.08
C GLY A 167 -17.36 -7.08 -15.43
N GLN A 168 -16.36 -6.24 -15.69
CA GLN A 168 -14.99 -6.69 -15.94
C GLN A 168 -14.38 -7.38 -14.71
N PHE A 169 -14.59 -6.83 -13.51
CA PHE A 169 -14.14 -7.41 -12.25
C PHE A 169 -14.67 -8.83 -12.04
N LYS A 170 -15.95 -9.06 -12.34
CA LYS A 170 -16.59 -10.39 -12.22
C LYS A 170 -16.06 -11.41 -13.21
N VAL A 171 -15.72 -10.98 -14.43
CA VAL A 171 -15.21 -11.86 -15.49
C VAL A 171 -13.71 -12.14 -15.33
N LEU A 172 -12.91 -11.13 -15.04
CA LEU A 172 -11.45 -11.22 -15.01
C LEU A 172 -10.89 -11.67 -13.66
N THR A 173 -11.68 -11.58 -12.59
CA THR A 173 -11.29 -11.78 -11.19
C THR A 173 -10.33 -10.70 -10.64
N PRO A 174 -10.31 -10.46 -9.32
CA PRO A 174 -9.37 -9.54 -8.69
C PRO A 174 -7.89 -9.83 -9.03
N GLN A 175 -7.46 -11.10 -8.99
CA GLN A 175 -6.08 -11.47 -9.31
C GLN A 175 -5.79 -11.31 -10.81
N GLY A 176 -6.73 -11.68 -11.68
CA GLY A 176 -6.55 -11.52 -13.13
C GLY A 176 -6.40 -10.06 -13.54
N LEU A 177 -7.12 -9.13 -12.88
CA LEU A 177 -6.89 -7.69 -13.03
C LEU A 177 -5.47 -7.30 -12.59
N ARG A 178 -5.02 -7.73 -11.40
CA ARG A 178 -3.69 -7.39 -10.88
C ARG A 178 -2.55 -7.95 -11.74
N ASN A 179 -2.68 -9.17 -12.27
CA ASN A 179 -1.68 -9.78 -13.14
C ASN A 179 -1.42 -8.99 -14.43
N ASN A 180 -2.42 -8.25 -14.93
CA ASN A 180 -2.34 -7.51 -16.18
C ASN A 180 -2.08 -6.00 -15.99
N ARG A 181 -1.69 -5.58 -14.78
CA ARG A 181 -1.47 -4.16 -14.42
C ARG A 181 -0.51 -3.41 -15.36
N ASP A 182 0.50 -4.09 -15.90
CA ASP A 182 1.51 -3.48 -16.77
C ASP A 182 1.14 -3.56 -18.26
N VAL A 183 0.04 -4.25 -18.59
CA VAL A 183 -0.52 -4.36 -19.95
C VAL A 183 -1.59 -3.30 -20.18
N TYR A 184 -2.35 -2.94 -19.14
CA TYR A 184 -3.43 -1.97 -19.25
C TYR A 184 -2.93 -0.54 -19.51
N PRO A 185 -3.74 0.32 -20.15
CA PRO A 185 -3.49 1.75 -20.20
C PRO A 185 -3.31 2.29 -18.77
N SER A 186 -2.24 3.07 -18.57
CA SER A 186 -1.90 3.62 -17.25
C SER A 186 -2.19 5.12 -17.18
N ILE A 187 -2.75 5.57 -16.06
CA ILE A 187 -2.91 6.98 -15.73
C ILE A 187 -1.79 7.39 -14.78
N GLY A 188 -0.98 8.35 -15.24
CA GLY A 188 0.08 8.97 -14.45
C GLY A 188 -0.44 9.73 -13.24
N THR A 189 0.36 9.86 -12.18
CA THR A 189 0.04 10.68 -11.00
C THR A 189 -1.29 10.31 -10.34
N ALA A 190 -1.61 9.01 -10.29
CA ALA A 190 -2.95 8.53 -9.92
C ALA A 190 -3.09 8.11 -8.44
N GLY A 191 -2.12 8.48 -7.60
CA GLY A 191 -2.12 8.21 -6.17
C GLY A 191 -0.73 7.94 -5.61
N TRP A 192 -0.68 7.24 -4.50
CA TRP A 192 0.52 7.00 -3.69
C TRP A 192 0.61 5.54 -3.27
N HIS A 193 1.81 4.98 -3.31
CA HIS A 193 2.08 3.66 -2.74
C HIS A 193 2.98 3.83 -1.51
N PHE A 194 2.41 3.68 -0.32
CA PHE A 194 3.09 3.87 0.96
C PHE A 194 3.58 2.55 1.55
N SER A 195 4.55 1.92 0.91
CA SER A 195 5.02 0.60 1.33
C SER A 195 5.93 0.68 2.56
N PHE A 196 5.97 -0.41 3.34
CA PHE A 196 6.88 -0.60 4.48
C PHE A 196 6.84 0.54 5.52
N LEU A 197 5.65 0.99 5.90
CA LEU A 197 5.45 1.92 7.02
C LEU A 197 5.63 1.22 8.37
N GLY A 198 5.86 2.00 9.43
CA GLY A 198 5.81 1.52 10.82
C GLY A 198 7.15 1.26 11.50
N GLY A 199 8.27 1.52 10.81
CA GLY A 199 9.62 1.36 11.36
C GLY A 199 10.16 -0.07 11.27
N ALA A 200 11.39 -0.29 11.77
CA ALA A 200 12.14 -1.51 11.48
C ALA A 200 11.47 -2.81 11.93
N GLU A 201 10.75 -2.78 13.06
CA GLU A 201 9.99 -3.93 13.56
C GLU A 201 8.88 -4.35 12.57
N GLU A 202 8.03 -3.40 12.20
CA GLU A 202 6.89 -3.66 11.30
C GLU A 202 7.36 -4.05 9.90
N ILE A 203 8.45 -3.43 9.42
CA ILE A 203 9.06 -3.77 8.14
C ILE A 203 9.59 -5.21 8.16
N SER A 204 10.32 -5.60 9.21
CA SER A 204 10.82 -6.96 9.38
C SER A 204 9.67 -7.97 9.42
N ASN A 205 8.62 -7.70 10.21
CA ASN A 205 7.43 -8.54 10.30
C ASN A 205 6.71 -8.68 8.94
N LYS A 206 6.61 -7.59 8.17
CA LYS A 206 5.97 -7.58 6.85
C LYS A 206 6.77 -8.38 5.82
N ILE A 207 8.10 -8.20 5.76
CA ILE A 207 8.99 -9.01 4.91
C ILE A 207 8.89 -10.50 5.27
N GLY A 208 8.83 -10.81 6.57
CA GLY A 208 8.70 -12.19 7.05
C GLY A 208 7.32 -12.82 6.83
N SER A 209 6.34 -12.11 6.27
CA SER A 209 4.93 -12.58 6.19
C SER A 209 4.31 -12.54 4.79
N TYR A 210 4.90 -11.80 3.84
CA TYR A 210 4.36 -11.65 2.47
C TYR A 210 4.84 -12.75 1.50
N SER A 211 4.37 -12.71 0.25
CA SER A 211 4.58 -13.78 -0.74
C SER A 211 5.98 -13.86 -1.34
N HIS A 212 6.79 -12.81 -1.19
CA HIS A 212 8.18 -12.77 -1.64
C HIS A 212 9.11 -13.46 -0.64
N THR A 213 9.01 -14.78 -0.57
CA THR A 213 9.75 -15.62 0.38
C THR A 213 11.26 -15.58 0.18
N GLU A 214 11.76 -15.14 -0.98
CA GLU A 214 13.19 -14.92 -1.23
C GLU A 214 13.83 -13.87 -0.30
N TYR A 215 13.03 -12.96 0.25
CA TYR A 215 13.47 -11.96 1.22
C TYR A 215 13.27 -12.41 2.68
N ASN A 216 12.68 -13.58 2.92
CA ASN A 216 12.43 -14.08 4.28
C ASN A 216 13.68 -14.79 4.84
N ASN A 217 14.75 -14.03 5.06
CA ASN A 217 16.02 -14.52 5.62
C ASN A 217 16.68 -13.48 6.54
N ASP A 218 17.69 -13.92 7.31
CA ASP A 218 18.34 -13.11 8.36
C ASP A 218 18.85 -11.75 7.86
N GLU A 219 19.27 -11.64 6.59
CA GLU A 219 19.81 -10.40 6.03
C GLU A 219 18.74 -9.31 5.91
N TYR A 220 17.57 -9.64 5.38
CA TYR A 220 16.49 -8.67 5.14
C TYR A 220 15.58 -8.47 6.35
N LEU A 221 15.56 -9.45 7.27
CA LEU A 221 14.83 -9.36 8.52
C LEU A 221 15.63 -8.64 9.63
N ASP A 222 16.94 -8.45 9.46
CA ASP A 222 17.78 -7.74 10.42
C ASP A 222 17.34 -6.27 10.58
N LYS A 223 16.90 -5.94 11.80
CA LYS A 223 16.41 -4.61 12.15
C LYS A 223 17.48 -3.54 11.97
N LYS A 224 18.75 -3.87 12.20
CA LYS A 224 19.86 -2.93 12.02
C LYS A 224 20.06 -2.61 10.54
N HIS A 225 20.03 -3.60 9.65
CA HIS A 225 20.02 -3.39 8.20
C HIS A 225 18.85 -2.50 7.75
N ILE A 226 17.64 -2.73 8.29
CA ILE A 226 16.47 -1.92 7.98
C ILE A 226 16.66 -0.47 8.44
N GLU A 227 17.09 -0.24 9.69
CA GLU A 227 17.38 1.09 10.23
C GLU A 227 18.45 1.83 9.41
N ASP A 228 19.53 1.13 9.06
CA ASP A 228 20.59 1.66 8.21
C ASP A 228 20.05 2.06 6.83
N SER A 229 19.16 1.25 6.25
CA SER A 229 18.53 1.52 4.96
C SER A 229 17.62 2.75 4.99
N ILE A 230 16.86 2.91 6.07
CA ILE A 230 16.02 4.09 6.32
C ILE A 230 16.89 5.35 6.40
N LEU A 231 17.97 5.30 7.20
CA LEU A 231 18.86 6.45 7.40
C LEU A 231 19.61 6.87 6.13
N LYS A 232 20.04 5.89 5.33
CA LYS A 232 20.78 6.11 4.08
C LYS A 232 19.87 6.42 2.89
N GLY A 233 18.55 6.21 3.02
CA GLY A 233 17.61 6.34 1.92
C GLY A 233 17.81 5.27 0.83
N THR A 234 18.24 4.06 1.22
CA THR A 234 18.46 2.94 0.30
C THR A 234 17.31 1.94 0.35
N ASP A 235 17.17 1.13 -0.68
CA ASP A 235 16.20 0.04 -0.71
C ASP A 235 16.62 -1.11 0.20
N VAL A 236 15.78 -1.45 1.18
CA VAL A 236 16.02 -2.54 2.13
C VAL A 236 16.15 -3.88 1.40
N LEU A 237 15.45 -4.04 0.27
CA LEU A 237 15.49 -5.25 -0.57
C LEU A 237 16.66 -5.25 -1.58
N LYS A 238 17.52 -4.22 -1.56
CA LYS A 238 18.71 -4.07 -2.42
C LYS A 238 18.43 -4.11 -3.93
N ARG A 239 17.23 -3.71 -4.35
CA ARG A 239 16.84 -3.64 -5.76
C ARG A 239 17.48 -2.42 -6.44
N LYS A 240 17.81 -2.57 -7.72
CA LYS A 240 18.35 -1.47 -8.54
C LYS A 240 17.26 -0.46 -8.90
N GLY A 241 17.62 0.82 -9.04
CA GLY A 241 16.69 1.87 -9.47
C GLY A 241 15.84 2.49 -8.35
N PHE A 242 16.03 2.07 -7.09
CA PHE A 242 15.32 2.57 -5.92
C PHE A 242 16.25 3.43 -5.06
N ILE A 243 15.87 4.70 -4.88
CA ILE A 243 16.58 5.67 -4.05
C ILE A 243 15.55 6.51 -3.33
N PHE A 244 15.58 6.57 -2.01
CA PHE A 244 14.55 7.22 -1.21
C PHE A 244 15.05 8.52 -0.59
N LYS A 245 14.18 9.53 -0.59
CA LYS A 245 14.46 10.83 0.01
C LYS A 245 13.27 11.33 0.80
N PHE A 246 13.54 11.81 2.01
CA PHE A 246 12.57 12.54 2.81
C PHE A 246 12.27 13.89 2.18
N LEU A 247 10.99 14.16 1.93
CA LEU A 247 10.48 15.41 1.39
C LEU A 247 9.60 16.12 2.41
N PRO A 248 9.57 17.46 2.41
CA PRO A 248 8.64 18.18 3.26
C PRO A 248 7.20 17.98 2.78
N LEU A 249 6.24 18.03 3.70
CA LEU A 249 4.82 17.80 3.39
C LEU A 249 4.27 18.79 2.34
N SER A 250 4.89 19.95 2.14
CA SER A 250 4.51 20.91 1.11
C SER A 250 4.61 20.38 -0.33
N TYR A 251 5.29 19.26 -0.57
CA TYR A 251 5.33 18.59 -1.89
C TYR A 251 4.03 17.85 -2.24
N TYR A 252 3.16 17.59 -1.26
CA TYR A 252 1.94 16.80 -1.43
C TYR A 252 0.72 17.70 -1.61
N PRO A 253 -0.37 17.25 -2.26
CA PRO A 253 -1.61 18.01 -2.32
C PRO A 253 -2.12 18.40 -0.94
N PHE A 254 -2.63 19.61 -0.80
CA PHE A 254 -3.06 20.17 0.50
C PHE A 254 -4.02 19.25 1.27
N GLN A 255 -4.93 18.60 0.56
CA GLN A 255 -5.88 17.67 1.18
C GLN A 255 -5.16 16.46 1.77
N LEU A 256 -4.25 15.82 1.03
CA LEU A 256 -3.46 14.71 1.53
C LEU A 256 -2.60 15.11 2.73
N GLN A 257 -1.99 16.30 2.71
CA GLN A 257 -1.20 16.81 3.84
C GLN A 257 -1.99 16.84 5.16
N LYS A 258 -3.29 17.19 5.11
CA LYS A 258 -4.13 17.22 6.32
C LYS A 258 -4.23 15.84 6.94
N PHE A 259 -4.50 14.82 6.14
CA PHE A 259 -4.61 13.44 6.63
C PHE A 259 -3.25 12.88 7.06
N MET A 260 -2.18 13.11 6.31
CA MET A 260 -0.82 12.71 6.71
C MET A 260 -0.45 13.22 8.11
N LYS A 261 -0.82 14.47 8.44
CA LYS A 261 -0.54 15.08 9.76
C LYS A 261 -1.31 14.42 10.91
N MET A 262 -2.38 13.69 10.64
CA MET A 262 -3.13 12.94 11.66
C MET A 262 -2.41 11.67 12.10
N TYR A 263 -1.43 11.21 11.32
CA TYR A 263 -0.65 9.98 11.58
C TYR A 263 0.85 10.32 11.69
N PRO A 264 1.27 11.07 12.73
CA PRO A 264 2.65 11.54 12.86
C PRO A 264 3.69 10.41 12.89
N LEU A 265 3.31 9.21 13.33
CA LEU A 265 4.17 8.02 13.32
C LEU A 265 4.59 7.59 11.91
N PHE A 266 3.79 7.94 10.89
CA PHE A 266 4.10 7.66 9.48
C PHE A 266 4.86 8.79 8.80
N ILE A 267 5.22 9.86 9.51
CA ILE A 267 5.94 11.01 8.97
C ILE A 267 7.32 11.10 9.62
N HIS A 268 8.36 11.10 8.80
CA HIS A 268 9.69 11.41 9.28
C HIS A 268 9.83 12.92 9.50
N HIS A 269 10.09 13.29 10.75
CA HIS A 269 10.44 14.64 11.14
C HIS A 269 11.97 14.75 11.19
N GLU A 270 12.57 15.58 10.35
CA GLU A 270 13.98 15.91 10.52
C GLU A 270 14.18 16.48 11.94
N LYS A 271 15.04 15.84 12.74
CA LYS A 271 15.49 16.46 13.98
C LYS A 271 16.08 17.82 13.63
N PRO A 272 15.70 18.92 14.32
CA PRO A 272 16.29 20.22 14.08
C PRO A 272 17.80 20.09 14.30
N ASN A 273 18.55 20.14 13.20
CA ASN A 273 19.99 20.00 13.24
C ASN A 273 20.55 21.36 13.70
N PHE A 274 20.81 21.47 15.01
CA PHE A 274 21.27 22.69 15.67
C PHE A 274 22.45 23.34 14.93
N PHE A 275 23.37 22.53 14.40
CA PHE A 275 24.54 23.01 13.65
C PHE A 275 24.21 23.53 12.25
N LYS A 276 23.22 22.94 11.54
CA LYS A 276 22.71 23.50 10.27
C LYS A 276 22.09 24.87 10.50
N ASN A 277 21.29 25.01 11.57
CA ASN A 277 20.66 26.29 11.91
C ASN A 277 21.70 27.36 12.32
N LEU A 278 22.75 26.97 13.05
CA LEU A 278 23.85 27.87 13.41
C LEU A 278 24.63 28.33 12.15
N PHE A 279 24.85 27.45 11.18
CA PHE A 279 25.51 27.78 9.91
C PHE A 279 24.70 28.77 9.05
N PHE A 280 23.36 28.69 9.09
CA PHE A 280 22.50 29.68 8.43
C PHE A 280 22.44 31.00 9.20
N LEU A 281 22.48 30.98 10.53
CA LEU A 281 22.53 32.19 11.36
C LEU A 281 23.83 32.97 11.14
N THR A 282 24.98 32.29 11.14
CA THR A 282 26.28 32.93 10.91
C THR A 282 26.40 33.47 9.49
N ARG A 283 25.84 32.80 8.47
CA ARG A 283 25.77 33.34 7.11
C ARG A 283 24.90 34.59 6.98
N ARG A 284 23.82 34.72 7.77
CA ARG A 284 22.98 35.93 7.80
C ARG A 284 23.70 37.11 8.46
N ILE A 285 24.43 36.85 9.54
CA ILE A 285 25.24 37.86 10.24
C ILE A 285 26.41 38.32 9.37
N VAL A 286 27.11 37.41 8.69
CA VAL A 286 28.25 37.72 7.81
C VAL A 286 27.83 38.44 6.51
N LYS A 287 26.56 38.33 6.08
CA LYS A 287 26.03 39.03 4.89
C LYS A 287 25.32 40.35 5.17
N GLY A 288 25.39 40.89 6.39
CA GLY A 288 24.97 42.26 6.69
C GLY A 288 23.52 42.59 6.32
N ARG A 289 22.59 41.64 6.47
CA ARG A 289 21.16 41.90 6.33
C ARG A 289 20.47 41.65 7.67
N VAL A 290 20.47 42.68 8.50
CA VAL A 290 19.44 42.90 9.53
C VAL A 290 18.44 43.87 8.92
#